data_AF-A0A1A8SDW5-F1
#
_entry.id   AF-A0A1A8SDW5-F1
#
_cell.length_a   1.000
_cell.length_b   1.000
_cell.length_c   1.000
_cell.angle_alpha   90.00
_cell.angle_beta   90.00
_cell.angle_gamma   90.00
#
_symmetry.space_group_name_H-M   'P 1'
#
loop_
_entity.id
_entity.type
_entity.pdbx_description
1 polymer ?
#
loop_
_entity_poly.entity_id
_entity_poly.type
_entity_poly.pdbx_seq_one_letter_code
_entity_poly.pdbx_strand_id
1 'polypeptide(L)'
;DGYIDFMEYVAALSLVMRGKMEHKLRWYFKLYDVDGNGCIDRHELLNIIKAIRAINGNDNQDQSAEEFTNRVFDRIDINGD
;
A
#
# COMPACT_ATOMS: atom_id res chain seq x y z
N ASP A 1 12.62 -16.11 -7.27
CA ASP A 1 12.04 -17.19 -8.11
C ASP A 1 10.51 -17.12 -8.19
N GLY A 2 9.87 -16.10 -7.59
CA GLY A 2 8.41 -15.98 -7.59
C GLY A 2 7.73 -16.82 -6.50
N TYR A 3 8.51 -17.48 -5.64
CA TYR A 3 8.04 -18.26 -4.51
C TYR A 3 8.48 -17.60 -3.20
N ILE A 4 7.80 -17.94 -2.12
CA ILE A 4 8.19 -17.55 -0.76
C ILE A 4 8.70 -18.82 -0.09
N ASP A 5 9.98 -18.84 0.29
CA ASP A 5 10.56 -19.96 1.01
C ASP A 5 10.19 -19.95 2.51
N PHE A 6 10.48 -21.05 3.22
CA PHE A 6 10.13 -21.17 4.64
C PHE A 6 10.78 -20.10 5.52
N MET A 7 12.03 -19.72 5.21
CA MET A 7 12.76 -18.70 5.96
C MET A 7 12.21 -17.30 5.66
N GLU A 8 11.87 -17.01 4.41
CA GLU A 8 11.20 -15.77 3.99
C GLU A 8 9.81 -15.64 4.65
N TYR A 9 9.05 -16.74 4.71
CA TYR A 9 7.76 -16.78 5.39
C TYR A 9 7.89 -16.54 6.90
N VAL A 10 8.83 -17.21 7.58
CA VAL A 10 9.09 -17.03 9.02
C VAL A 10 9.59 -15.61 9.31
N ALA A 11 10.44 -15.04 8.46
CA ALA A 11 10.92 -13.67 8.59
C ALA A 11 9.77 -12.65 8.47
N ALA A 12 8.90 -12.82 7.48
CA ALA A 12 7.71 -11.98 7.30
C ALA A 12 6.77 -12.07 8.52
N LEU A 13 6.46 -13.27 9.00
CA LEU A 13 5.65 -13.48 10.21
C LEU A 13 6.28 -12.85 11.46
N SER A 14 7.59 -13.05 11.65
CA SER A 14 8.31 -12.51 12.80
C SER A 14 8.26 -10.97 12.82
N LEU A 15 8.37 -10.34 11.65
CA LEU A 15 8.26 -8.89 11.50
C LEU A 15 6.85 -8.38 11.84
N VAL A 16 5.82 -9.07 11.34
CA VAL A 16 4.41 -8.72 11.60
C VAL A 16 4.03 -8.93 13.07
N MET A 17 4.57 -9.98 13.72
CA MET A 17 4.22 -10.35 15.09
C MET A 17 5.04 -9.64 16.17
N ARG A 18 6.33 -9.30 15.93
CA ARG A 18 7.25 -8.75 16.97
C ARG A 18 7.81 -7.34 16.69
N GLY A 19 7.39 -6.67 15.62
CA GLY A 19 7.84 -5.30 15.33
C GLY A 19 7.19 -4.21 16.19
N LYS A 20 7.97 -3.19 16.57
CA LYS A 20 7.42 -1.88 16.96
C LYS A 20 6.54 -1.34 15.82
N MET A 21 5.53 -0.52 16.14
CA MET A 21 4.58 0.03 15.15
C MET A 21 5.30 0.66 13.94
N GLU A 22 6.42 1.35 14.17
CA GLU A 22 7.25 1.94 13.11
C GLU A 22 7.78 0.92 12.10
N HIS A 23 8.24 -0.26 12.55
CA HIS A 23 8.72 -1.30 11.63
C HIS A 23 7.59 -1.88 10.79
N LYS A 24 6.39 -1.99 11.37
CA LYS A 24 5.20 -2.43 10.64
C LYS A 24 4.82 -1.41 9.57
N LEU A 25 4.76 -0.13 9.93
CA LEU A 25 4.46 0.96 8.98
C LEU A 25 5.49 1.03 7.85
N ARG A 26 6.78 0.90 8.16
CA ARG A 26 7.84 0.87 7.15
C ARG A 26 7.72 -0.32 6.21
N TRP A 27 7.32 -1.48 6.73
CA TRP A 27 7.09 -2.66 5.92
C TRP A 27 5.84 -2.55 5.06
N TYR A 28 4.74 -2.03 5.61
CA TYR A 28 3.54 -1.71 4.83
C TYR A 28 3.84 -0.71 3.72
N PHE A 29 4.64 0.32 4.00
CA PHE A 29 5.04 1.30 2.99
C PHE A 29 5.80 0.62 1.84
N LYS A 30 6.78 -0.23 2.14
CA LYS A 30 7.52 -1.02 1.16
C LYS A 30 6.67 -2.03 0.39
N LEU A 31 5.54 -2.47 0.95
CA LEU A 31 4.62 -3.37 0.26
C LEU A 31 3.88 -2.64 -0.87
N TYR A 32 3.74 -1.32 -0.75
CA TYR A 32 2.97 -0.48 -1.65
C TYR A 32 3.80 0.32 -2.64
N ASP A 33 5.03 0.68 -2.26
CA ASP A 33 6.09 1.20 -3.14
C ASP A 33 6.62 0.05 -4.03
N VAL A 34 6.03 -0.08 -5.22
CA VAL A 34 6.25 -1.18 -6.16
C VAL A 34 7.59 -1.02 -6.87
N ASP A 35 7.97 0.22 -7.18
CA ASP A 35 9.22 0.52 -7.88
C ASP A 35 10.44 0.62 -6.92
N GLY A 36 10.19 0.73 -5.61
CA GLY A 36 11.20 0.75 -4.56
C GLY A 36 11.93 2.08 -4.45
N ASN A 37 11.36 3.17 -4.98
CA ASN A 37 11.98 4.49 -4.99
C ASN A 37 11.92 5.20 -3.61
N GLY A 38 11.16 4.64 -2.65
CA GLY A 38 11.01 5.17 -1.30
C GLY A 38 9.86 6.16 -1.14
N CYS A 39 9.08 6.39 -2.18
CA CYS A 39 7.87 7.21 -2.22
C CYS A 39 6.69 6.34 -2.70
N ILE A 40 5.46 6.80 -2.47
CA ILE A 40 4.27 6.19 -3.06
C ILE A 40 3.69 7.19 -4.05
N ASP A 41 3.76 6.86 -5.34
CA ASP A 41 3.22 7.72 -6.38
C ASP A 41 1.69 7.56 -6.55
N ARG A 42 1.10 8.39 -7.42
CA ARG A 42 -0.37 8.36 -7.69
C ARG A 42 -0.83 7.02 -8.26
N HIS A 43 -0.03 6.37 -9.09
CA HIS A 43 -0.40 5.09 -9.70
C HIS A 43 -0.34 3.96 -8.68
N GLU A 44 0.66 3.97 -7.80
CA GLU A 44 0.79 3.04 -6.69
C GLU A 44 -0.37 3.20 -5.71
N LEU A 45 -0.70 4.43 -5.32
CA LEU A 45 -1.85 4.72 -4.47
C LEU A 45 -3.18 4.28 -5.12
N LEU A 46 -3.33 4.48 -6.44
CA LEU A 46 -4.50 4.02 -7.19
C LEU A 46 -4.64 2.50 -7.12
N ASN A 47 -3.55 1.76 -7.24
CA ASN A 47 -3.55 0.30 -7.15
C ASN A 47 -3.99 -0.18 -5.76
N ILE A 48 -3.53 0.48 -4.70
CA ILE A 48 -3.97 0.22 -3.31
C ILE A 48 -5.48 0.43 -3.18
N ILE A 49 -5.99 1.57 -3.66
CA ILE A 49 -7.41 1.93 -3.57
C ILE A 49 -8.28 0.95 -4.36
N LYS A 50 -7.84 0.55 -5.57
CA LYS A 50 -8.53 -0.47 -6.37
C LYS A 50 -8.58 -1.83 -5.65
N ALA A 51 -7.48 -2.26 -5.05
CA ALA A 51 -7.45 -3.51 -4.29
C ALA A 51 -8.39 -3.47 -3.06
N ILE A 52 -8.42 -2.36 -2.33
CA ILE A 52 -9.33 -2.18 -1.18
C ILE A 52 -10.80 -2.20 -1.64
N ARG A 53 -11.15 -1.52 -2.74
CA ARG A 53 -12.51 -1.52 -3.28
C ARG A 53 -12.95 -2.92 -3.71
N ALA A 54 -12.06 -3.69 -4.34
CA ALA A 54 -12.32 -5.07 -4.74
C ALA A 54 -12.58 -5.99 -3.54
N ILE A 55 -11.81 -5.85 -2.45
CA ILE A 55 -12.00 -6.63 -1.21
C ILE A 55 -13.32 -6.26 -0.52
N ASN A 56 -13.65 -4.98 -0.48
CA ASN A 56 -14.86 -4.49 0.19
C ASN A 56 -16.15 -4.68 -0.63
N GLY A 57 -16.05 -5.15 -1.89
CA GLY A 57 -17.20 -5.36 -2.78
C GLY A 57 -17.97 -4.08 -3.11
N ASN A 58 -17.32 -2.92 -2.96
CA ASN A 58 -17.99 -1.63 -2.93
C ASN A 58 -17.81 -0.88 -4.27
N ASP A 59 -18.24 -1.51 -5.36
CA ASP A 59 -18.19 -0.97 -6.73
C ASP A 59 -19.22 0.15 -6.98
N ASN A 60 -20.19 0.32 -6.08
CA ASN A 60 -21.24 1.34 -6.18
C ASN A 60 -20.83 2.67 -5.52
N GLN A 61 -19.65 3.20 -5.86
CA GLN A 61 -19.27 4.55 -5.46
C GLN A 61 -19.52 5.52 -6.61
N ASP A 62 -20.25 6.60 -6.35
CA ASP A 62 -20.52 7.69 -7.31
C ASP A 62 -19.24 8.35 -7.87
N GLN A 63 -18.07 8.06 -7.26
CA GLN A 63 -16.76 8.57 -7.64
C GLN A 63 -15.84 7.45 -8.11
N SER A 64 -15.14 7.70 -9.23
CA SER A 64 -14.19 6.75 -9.78
C SER A 64 -13.02 6.51 -8.81
N ALA A 65 -12.32 5.38 -8.96
CA ALA A 65 -11.15 5.10 -8.13
C ALA A 65 -10.05 6.15 -8.33
N GLU A 66 -9.94 6.68 -9.55
CA GLU A 66 -8.99 7.75 -9.91
C GLU A 66 -9.34 9.08 -9.25
N GLU A 67 -10.61 9.48 -9.28
CA GLU A 67 -11.07 10.71 -8.61
C GLU A 67 -10.84 10.64 -7.11
N PHE A 68 -11.16 9.50 -6.49
CA PHE A 68 -10.92 9.28 -5.08
C PHE A 68 -9.41 9.29 -4.76
N THR A 69 -8.60 8.63 -5.59
CA THR A 69 -7.14 8.62 -5.45
C THR A 69 -6.58 10.03 -5.51
N ASN A 70 -6.97 10.84 -6.49
CA ASN A 70 -6.51 12.22 -6.61
C ASN A 70 -6.88 13.06 -5.39
N ARG A 71 -8.13 12.97 -4.91
CA ARG A 71 -8.56 13.70 -3.71
C ARG A 71 -7.80 13.28 -2.44
N VAL A 72 -7.48 11.99 -2.32
CA VAL A 72 -6.71 11.47 -1.18
C VAL A 72 -5.25 11.92 -1.28
N PHE A 73 -4.66 11.80 -2.47
CA PHE A 73 -3.28 12.21 -2.73
C PHE A 73 -3.09 13.69 -2.40
N ASP A 74 -3.91 14.58 -2.96
CA ASP A 74 -3.81 16.03 -2.76
C ASP A 74 -4.04 16.46 -1.29
N ARG A 75 -4.66 15.60 -0.47
CA ARG A 75 -4.88 15.87 0.95
C ARG A 75 -3.74 15.39 1.85
N ILE A 76 -2.99 14.40 1.40
CA ILE A 76 -1.89 13.78 2.15
C ILE A 76 -0.54 14.34 1.71
N ASP A 77 -0.43 14.75 0.44
CA ASP A 77 0.72 15.41 -0.13
C ASP A 77 0.85 16.85 0.43
N ILE A 78 1.63 16.98 1.49
CA ILE A 78 1.85 18.23 2.22
C ILE A 78 2.99 19.04 1.60
N ASN A 79 3.95 18.38 0.95
CA ASN A 79 5.18 18.97 0.40
C ASN A 79 5.12 19.21 -1.11
N GLY A 80 4.17 18.62 -1.83
CA GLY A 80 3.89 18.91 -3.24
C GLY A 80 4.97 18.41 -4.20
N ASP A 81 5.68 17.35 -3.83
CA ASP A 81 6.76 16.74 -4.63
C ASP A 81 6.27 15.74 -5.69
#